data_AF-W1Y1I1-F1
#
_entry.id   AF-W1Y1I1-F1
#
_cell.length_a   1.000
_cell.length_b   1.000
_cell.length_c   1.000
_cell.angle_alpha   90.00
_cell.angle_beta   90.00
_cell.angle_gamma   90.00
#
_symmetry.space_group_name_H-M   'P 1'
#
loop_
_entity.id
_entity.type
_entity.pdbx_description
1 polymer ?
#
loop_
_entity_poly.entity_id
_entity_poly.type
_entity_poly.pdbx_seq_one_letter_code
_entity_poly.pdbx_strand_id
1 'polypeptide(L)' 'MKSKLQKIILCLFLLCCIYNLWTLRPVQILYTYSDAGNSVFLVVDHLPWTDSDKINWYLKHQDEIKS' A
#
# COMPACT_ATOMS: atom_id res chain seq x y z
N MET A 1 -12.65 -5.30 -35.79
CA MET A 1 -11.59 -4.58 -35.03
C MET A 1 -12.11 -3.95 -33.74
N LYS A 2 -13.26 -3.25 -33.74
CA LYS A 2 -13.87 -2.63 -32.54
C LYS A 2 -14.11 -3.60 -31.37
N SER A 3 -14.66 -4.79 -31.61
CA SER A 3 -14.92 -5.79 -30.55
C SER A 3 -13.67 -6.38 -29.91
N LYS A 4 -12.56 -6.51 -30.66
CA LYS A 4 -11.26 -6.95 -30.10
C LYS A 4 -10.67 -5.86 -29.19
N LEU A 5 -10.74 -4.61 -29.63
CA LEU A 5 -10.28 -3.45 -28.84
C LEU A 5 -11.11 -3.28 -27.56
N GLN A 6 -12.43 -3.44 -27.63
CA GLN A 6 -13.32 -3.43 -26.46
C GLN A 6 -12.95 -4.52 -25.45
N LYS A 7 -12.64 -5.74 -25.90
CA LYS A 7 -12.17 -6.81 -25.01
C LYS A 7 -10.82 -6.48 -24.35
N ILE A 8 -9.90 -5.85 -25.08
CA ILE A 8 -8.60 -5.42 -24.54
C ILE A 8 -8.79 -4.33 -23.49
N ILE A 9 -9.60 -3.31 -23.77
CA ILE A 9 -9.90 -2.22 -22.82
C ILE A 9 -10.58 -2.78 -21.57
N LEU A 10 -11.54 -3.69 -21.73
CA LEU A 10 -12.21 -4.35 -20.61
C LEU A 10 -11.21 -5.15 -19.77
N CYS A 11 -10.29 -5.86 -20.41
CA CYS A 11 -9.26 -6.63 -19.71
C CYS A 11 -8.32 -5.70 -18.92
N LEU A 12 -7.86 -4.61 -19.53
CA LEU A 12 -7.03 -3.59 -18.87
C LEU A 12 -7.77 -2.95 -17.68
N PHE A 13 -9.05 -2.64 -17.85
CA PHE A 13 -9.88 -2.09 -16.78
C PHE A 13 -9.98 -3.06 -15.61
N LEU A 14 -10.27 -4.34 -15.87
CA LEU A 14 -10.35 -5.37 -14.84
C LEU A 14 -9.01 -5.56 -14.11
N LEU A 15 -7.89 -5.56 -14.83
CA LEU A 15 -6.55 -5.63 -14.22
C LEU A 15 -6.29 -4.42 -13.31
N CYS A 16 -6.62 -3.21 -13.75
CA CYS A 16 -6.54 -2.01 -12.91
C CYS A 16 -7.41 -2.12 -11.65
N CYS A 17 -8.64 -2.62 -11.78
CA CYS A 17 -9.53 -2.81 -10.63
C CYS A 17 -8.97 -3.83 -9.63
N ILE A 18 -8.48 -4.98 -10.12
CA ILE A 18 -7.88 -6.01 -9.26
C ILE A 18 -6.64 -5.46 -8.55
N TYR A 19 -5.82 -4.68 -9.26
CA TYR A 19 -4.64 -4.06 -8.68
C TYR A 19 -5.00 -3.01 -7.60
N ASN A 20 -5.98 -2.15 -7.88
CA ASN A 20 -6.49 -1.20 -6.88
C ASN A 20 -7.10 -1.92 -5.67
N LEU A 21 -7.79 -3.04 -5.89
CA LEU A 21 -8.35 -3.83 -4.80
C LEU A 21 -7.24 -4.46 -3.94
N TRP A 22 -6.15 -4.92 -4.57
CA TRP A 22 -4.98 -5.44 -3.85
C TRP A 22 -4.33 -4.37 -2.96
N THR A 23 -4.28 -3.11 -3.41
CA THR A 23 -3.73 -2.00 -2.63
C THR A 23 -4.58 -1.55 -1.45
N LEU A 24 -5.86 -1.95 -1.38
CA LEU A 24 -6.73 -1.67 -0.23
C LEU A 24 -6.48 -2.62 0.95
N ARG A 25 -5.61 -3.62 0.79
CA ARG A 25 -5.25 -4.53 1.87
C ARG A 25 -4.54 -3.75 2.99
N PRO A 26 -4.84 -4.03 4.27
CA PRO A 26 -4.13 -3.37 5.37
C PRO A 26 -2.63 -3.70 5.31
N VAL A 27 -1.80 -2.66 5.33
CA VAL A 27 -0.34 -2.76 5.41
C VAL A 27 0.06 -3.30 6.78
N GLN A 28 0.91 -4.32 6.81
CA GLN A 28 1.38 -4.96 8.03
C GLN A 28 2.83 -4.58 8.32
N ILE A 29 3.12 -4.30 9.59
CA ILE A 29 4.48 -4.07 10.07
C ILE A 29 5.17 -5.42 10.22
N LEU A 30 6.26 -5.62 9.47
CA LEU A 30 7.08 -6.83 9.58
C LEU A 30 8.19 -6.63 10.61
N TYR A 31 8.81 -5.45 10.63
CA TYR A 31 9.91 -5.15 11.52
C TYR A 31 10.05 -3.64 11.78
N THR A 32 10.30 -3.29 13.03
CA THR A 32 10.62 -1.93 13.46
C THR A 32 12.06 -1.91 14.00
N TYR A 33 12.86 -0.97 13.51
CA TYR A 33 14.21 -0.73 14.01
C TYR A 33 14.39 0.74 14.30
N SER A 34 14.86 1.06 15.50
CA SER A 34 15.15 2.43 15.92
C SER A 34 16.63 2.53 16.27
N ASP A 35 17.36 3.35 15.53
CA ASP A 35 18.75 3.66 15.85
C ASP A 35 18.81 4.77 16.89
N ALA A 36 18.52 4.41 18.15
CA ALA A 36 18.71 5.22 19.36
C ALA A 36 18.31 6.71 19.24
N GLY A 37 17.24 7.02 18.49
CA GLY A 37 16.68 8.36 18.34
C GLY A 37 17.04 9.15 17.09
N ASN A 38 17.87 8.62 16.17
CA ASN A 38 18.22 9.34 14.94
C ASN A 38 17.33 8.94 13.74
N SER A 39 17.03 7.66 13.58
CA SER A 39 16.20 7.18 12.47
C SER A 39 15.40 5.93 12.86
N VAL A 40 14.13 5.93 12.48
CA VAL A 40 13.22 4.79 12.66
C VAL A 40 12.97 4.16 11.30
N PHE A 41 13.45 2.94 11.13
CA PHE A 41 13.21 2.13 9.95
C PHE A 41 11.99 1.25 10.18
N LEU A 42 10.98 1.46 9.35
CA LEU A 42 9.73 0.69 9.32
C LEU A 42 9.76 -0.21 8.09
N VAL A 43 9.91 -1.51 8.32
CA VAL A 43 9.81 -2.51 7.26
C VAL A 43 8.36 -3.01 7.25
N VAL A 44 7.68 -2.72 6.15
CA VAL A 44 6.29 -3.11 5.90
C VAL A 44 6.23 -4.10 4.74
N ASP A 45 5.19 -4.94 4.72
CA ASP A 45 4.99 -5.93 3.67
C ASP A 45 4.71 -5.30 2.28
N HIS A 46 4.05 -4.13 2.26
CA HIS A 46 3.87 -3.31 1.07
C HIS A 46 3.71 -1.84 1.45
N LEU A 47 4.11 -0.94 0.54
CA LEU A 47 3.90 0.50 0.76
C LEU A 47 2.44 0.87 0.43
N PRO A 48 1.81 1.70 1.27
CA PRO A 48 0.51 2.30 0.97
C PRO A 48 0.54 3.01 -0.39
N TRP A 49 -0.53 2.83 -1.17
CA TRP A 49 -0.60 3.33 -2.54
C TRP A 49 -0.61 4.86 -2.63
N THR A 50 -1.31 5.52 -1.70
CA THR A 50 -1.36 6.98 -1.64
C THR A 50 -0.59 7.51 -0.44
N ASP A 51 -0.05 8.73 -0.56
CA ASP A 51 0.61 9.38 0.57
C ASP A 51 -0.36 9.67 1.72
N SER A 52 -1.65 9.87 1.43
CA SER A 52 -2.70 10.00 2.45
C SER A 52 -2.89 8.70 3.23
N ASP A 53 -2.91 7.55 2.55
CA ASP A 53 -2.99 6.25 3.20
C ASP A 53 -1.71 5.95 4.01
N LYS A 54 -0.55 6.41 3.53
CA LYS A 54 0.71 6.30 4.27
C LYS A 54 0.69 7.09 5.57
N ILE A 55 0.21 8.33 5.54
CA ILE A 55 0.04 9.16 6.73
C ILE A 55 -0.97 8.53 7.69
N ASN A 56 -2.14 8.12 7.19
CA ASN A 56 -3.18 7.50 8.02
C ASN A 56 -2.72 6.19 8.64
N TRP A 57 -2.00 5.37 7.89
CA TRP A 57 -1.43 4.12 8.39
C TRP A 57 -0.40 4.39 9.48
N TYR A 58 0.51 5.35 9.27
CA TYR A 58 1.51 5.72 10.27
C TYR A 58 0.86 6.25 11.56
N LEU A 59 -0.13 7.15 11.44
CA LEU A 59 -0.87 7.69 12.58
C LEU A 59 -1.60 6.59 13.36
N LYS A 60 -2.17 5.60 12.66
CA LYS A 60 -2.90 4.49 13.28
C LYS A 60 -1.98 3.53 14.05
N HIS A 61 -0.75 3.32 13.58
CA HIS A 61 0.21 2.41 14.22
C HIS A 61 1.26 3.14 15.07
N GLN A 62 1.08 4.44 15.29
CA GLN A 62 2.04 5.26 16.01
C GLN A 62 2.31 4.76 17.44
N ASP A 63 1.29 4.21 18.09
CA ASP A 63 1.39 3.67 19.45
C ASP A 63 2.22 2.37 19.49
N GLU A 64 2.17 1.56 18.43
CA GLU A 64 2.97 0.34 18.28
C GLU A 64 4.44 0.65 17.97
N ILE A 65 4.70 1.80 17.32
CA ILE A 65 6.04 2.23 16.90
C ILE A 65 6.78 2.96 18.03
N LYS A 66 6.05 3.60 18.96
CA LYS A 66 6.61 4.37 20.08
C LYS A 66 6.89 3.55 21.35
N SER A 67 6.49 2.28 21.38
CA SER A 67 6.75 1.38 22.51
C SER A 67 8.18 0.87 22.54
#